data_AF-A0A7S4EX69-F1
#
_entry.id   AF-A0A7S4EX69-F1
#
_cell.length_a   1.000
_cell.length_b   1.000
_cell.length_c   1.000
_cell.angle_alpha   90.00
_cell.angle_beta   90.00
_cell.angle_gamma   90.00
#
_symmetry.space_group_name_H-M   'P 1'
#
loop_
_entity.id
_entity.type
_entity.pdbx_description
1 polymer ?
#
loop_
_entity_poly.entity_id
_entity_poly.type
_entity_poly.pdbx_seq_one_letter_code
_entity_poly.pdbx_strand_id
1 'polypeptide(L)'
;IELGLPVCLVAATNANGTLHTLFSAASAPLAAATTATPTLSPSMDICVPYNMWRLLYVAARNSAERVRRWQADFAQHGAFTIEDDVRHALAKFVTSAKISDAETAEAIRSVHANDGYLIDPHTAVGVAAAHRLSRQHRISRQHAAQAEGAAQRIVALDNANKADANAANTAATANADTTTADTTTAAAAAALAAAAAAHELPQHLLSGAIPSVKVCEERSAIAFRGGHVVHGL
;
A
#
# COMPACT_ATOMS: atom_id res chain seq x y z
N ILE A 1 -5.48 -18.78 -5.15
CA ILE A 1 -4.46 -18.08 -5.96
C ILE A 1 -3.57 -19.08 -6.67
N GLU A 2 -3.05 -20.08 -5.95
CA GLU A 2 -2.35 -21.24 -6.54
C GLU A 2 -3.12 -21.90 -7.71
N LEU A 3 -4.46 -21.86 -7.65
CA LEU A 3 -5.35 -22.39 -8.70
C LEU A 3 -5.70 -21.40 -9.82
N GLY A 4 -5.07 -20.21 -9.87
CA GLY A 4 -5.23 -19.25 -10.98
C GLY A 4 -6.37 -18.23 -10.87
N LEU A 5 -7.20 -18.27 -9.82
CA LEU A 5 -8.28 -17.30 -9.63
C LEU A 5 -7.73 -15.89 -9.29
N PRO A 6 -8.08 -14.83 -10.04
CA PRO A 6 -7.62 -13.46 -9.78
C PRO A 6 -8.45 -12.82 -8.66
N VAL A 7 -8.07 -13.08 -7.42
CA VAL A 7 -8.72 -12.52 -6.22
C VAL A 7 -7.72 -11.80 -5.33
N CYS A 8 -8.22 -10.77 -4.64
CA CYS A 8 -7.56 -10.14 -3.51
C CYS A 8 -8.21 -10.60 -2.21
N LEU A 9 -7.41 -10.97 -1.21
CA LEU A 9 -7.90 -11.46 0.06
C LEU A 9 -7.84 -10.35 1.12
N VAL A 10 -8.93 -10.22 1.88
CA VAL A 10 -9.01 -9.32 3.03
C VAL A 10 -9.15 -10.16 4.30
N ALA A 11 -8.19 -10.04 5.21
CA ALA A 11 -8.28 -10.60 6.54
C ALA A 11 -8.93 -9.56 7.47
N ALA A 12 -10.23 -9.70 7.71
CA ALA A 12 -10.97 -8.90 8.68
C ALA A 12 -10.88 -9.56 10.06
N THR A 13 -10.42 -8.81 11.07
CA THR A 13 -10.37 -9.27 12.46
C THR A 13 -11.18 -8.34 13.35
N ASN A 14 -11.70 -8.86 14.45
CA ASN A 14 -12.25 -8.04 15.53
C ASN A 14 -11.11 -7.45 16.38
N ALA A 15 -11.38 -7.07 17.64
CA ALA A 15 -10.36 -6.57 18.56
C ALA A 15 -9.14 -7.52 18.73
N ASN A 16 -9.33 -8.83 18.56
CA ASN A 16 -8.30 -9.86 18.59
C ASN A 16 -7.53 -9.90 17.25
N GLY A 17 -6.69 -8.90 17.05
CA GLY A 17 -6.06 -8.58 15.76
C GLY A 17 -4.76 -9.29 15.41
N THR A 18 -4.47 -10.51 15.90
CA THR A 18 -3.17 -11.18 15.64
C THR A 18 -2.84 -11.30 14.16
N LEU A 19 -3.83 -11.63 13.31
CA LEU A 19 -3.63 -11.64 11.86
C LEU A 19 -3.36 -10.25 11.30
N HIS A 20 -4.09 -9.24 11.78
CA HIS A 20 -3.81 -7.86 11.37
C HIS A 20 -2.38 -7.46 11.73
N THR A 21 -1.91 -7.78 12.95
CA THR A 21 -0.52 -7.55 13.36
C THR A 21 0.48 -8.31 12.47
N LEU A 22 0.22 -9.58 12.13
CA LEU A 22 1.07 -10.35 11.22
C LEU A 22 1.26 -9.64 9.86
N PHE A 23 0.17 -9.11 9.30
CA PHE A 23 0.20 -8.48 7.97
C PHE A 23 0.60 -7.01 7.99
N SER A 24 0.42 -6.31 9.11
CA SER A 24 0.67 -4.87 9.24
C SER A 24 2.01 -4.55 9.90
N ALA A 25 2.63 -5.48 10.63
CA ALA A 25 3.88 -5.18 11.35
C ALA A 25 5.06 -4.98 10.39
N ALA A 26 5.81 -3.90 10.63
CA ALA A 26 7.19 -3.72 10.18
C ALA A 26 8.10 -4.55 11.10
N SER A 27 8.84 -5.52 10.54
CA SER A 27 9.93 -6.37 11.08
C SER A 27 9.97 -6.77 12.57
N ALA A 28 8.95 -6.49 13.36
CA ALA A 28 8.88 -6.72 14.80
C ALA A 28 8.38 -8.14 15.09
N PRO A 29 8.76 -8.72 16.24
CA PRO A 29 8.23 -10.01 16.68
C PRO A 29 6.71 -9.97 16.79
N LEU A 30 6.05 -10.96 16.18
CA LEU A 30 4.63 -11.17 16.36
C LEU A 30 4.41 -11.87 17.70
N ALA A 31 4.09 -11.09 18.73
CA ALA A 31 3.59 -11.62 19.99
C ALA A 31 2.07 -11.82 19.87
N ALA A 32 1.58 -13.00 20.21
CA ALA A 32 0.14 -13.22 20.34
C ALA A 32 -0.29 -13.02 21.79
N ALA A 33 -1.48 -12.46 21.99
CA ALA A 33 -2.07 -12.40 23.32
C ALA A 33 -2.32 -13.82 23.85
N THR A 34 -2.20 -14.01 25.16
CA THR A 34 -2.54 -15.28 25.82
C THR A 34 -4.03 -15.40 26.11
N THR A 35 -4.75 -14.26 26.17
CA THR A 35 -6.17 -14.20 26.49
C THR A 35 -6.91 -13.40 25.43
N ALA A 36 -8.02 -13.95 24.94
CA ALA A 36 -8.87 -13.28 23.97
C ALA A 36 -9.72 -12.21 24.67
N THR A 37 -9.85 -11.05 24.03
CA THR A 37 -10.79 -10.02 24.47
C THR A 37 -12.18 -10.42 23.97
N PRO A 38 -13.20 -10.53 24.84
CA PRO A 38 -14.57 -10.78 24.40
C PRO A 38 -15.07 -9.66 23.49
N THR A 39 -15.72 -10.01 22.38
CA THR A 39 -16.29 -9.05 21.43
C THR A 39 -17.74 -9.39 21.05
N LEU A 40 -18.36 -8.56 20.22
CA LEU A 40 -19.67 -8.85 19.62
C LEU A 40 -19.63 -10.02 18.62
N SER A 41 -18.44 -10.49 18.25
CA SER A 41 -18.19 -11.54 17.27
C SER A 41 -17.42 -12.70 17.93
N PRO A 42 -18.04 -13.45 18.87
CA PRO A 42 -17.33 -14.39 19.75
C PRO A 42 -16.62 -15.51 18.99
N SER A 43 -17.09 -15.90 17.81
CA SER A 43 -16.41 -16.91 16.99
C SER A 43 -15.09 -16.43 16.38
N MET A 44 -14.82 -15.12 16.41
CA MET A 44 -13.58 -14.50 15.95
C MET A 44 -12.64 -14.15 17.11
N ASP A 45 -13.01 -14.43 18.37
CA ASP A 45 -12.21 -14.16 19.58
C ASP A 45 -11.06 -15.17 19.73
N ILE A 46 -10.14 -15.13 18.75
CA ILE A 46 -9.03 -16.08 18.59
C ILE A 46 -7.71 -15.34 18.70
N CYS A 47 -6.90 -15.69 19.70
CA CYS A 47 -5.55 -15.14 19.85
C CYS A 47 -4.55 -15.70 18.84
N VAL A 48 -4.61 -17.01 18.58
CA VAL A 48 -3.65 -17.70 17.70
C VAL A 48 -4.42 -18.57 16.70
N PRO A 49 -4.71 -18.06 15.49
CA PRO A 49 -5.41 -18.87 14.49
C PRO A 49 -4.50 -19.98 13.99
N TYR A 50 -4.84 -21.24 14.26
CA TYR A 50 -3.98 -22.38 13.89
C TYR A 50 -3.73 -22.46 12.36
N ASN A 51 -4.68 -21.99 11.55
CA ASN A 51 -4.56 -21.95 10.08
C ASN A 51 -3.54 -20.90 9.59
N MET A 52 -3.10 -19.98 10.45
CA MET A 52 -2.02 -19.03 10.13
C MET A 52 -0.75 -19.76 9.69
N TRP A 53 -0.44 -20.91 10.31
CA TRP A 53 0.74 -21.70 9.96
C TRP A 53 0.69 -22.24 8.52
N ARG A 54 -0.51 -22.55 8.00
CA ARG A 54 -0.67 -22.97 6.60
C ARG A 54 -0.43 -21.81 5.63
N LEU A 55 -0.92 -20.62 5.98
CA LEU A 55 -0.66 -19.43 5.18
C LEU A 55 0.84 -19.10 5.15
N LEU A 56 1.51 -19.19 6.30
CA LEU A 56 2.96 -19.01 6.42
C LEU A 56 3.74 -20.06 5.63
N TYR A 57 3.30 -21.32 5.64
CA TYR A 57 3.90 -22.39 4.83
C TYR A 57 3.88 -22.06 3.34
N VAL A 58 2.72 -21.65 2.80
CA VAL A 58 2.58 -21.28 1.40
C VAL A 58 3.43 -20.06 1.07
N ALA A 59 3.42 -19.02 1.91
CA ALA A 59 4.22 -17.81 1.71
C ALA A 59 5.74 -18.08 1.81
N ALA A 60 6.15 -19.06 2.61
CA ALA A 60 7.52 -19.54 2.74
C ALA A 60 7.92 -20.54 1.64
N ARG A 61 7.20 -20.55 0.50
CA ARG A 61 7.45 -21.45 -0.62
C ARG A 61 7.46 -22.92 -0.21
N ASN A 62 6.49 -23.31 0.63
CA ASN A 62 6.31 -24.67 1.11
C ASN A 62 7.46 -25.18 2.01
N SER A 63 8.16 -24.27 2.71
CA SER A 63 9.22 -24.64 3.65
C SER A 63 8.64 -25.08 5.01
N ALA A 64 8.59 -26.39 5.24
CA ALA A 64 8.18 -26.95 6.53
C ALA A 64 9.19 -26.67 7.65
N GLU A 65 10.47 -26.51 7.30
CA GLU A 65 11.54 -26.17 8.25
C GLU A 65 11.30 -24.80 8.90
N ARG A 66 11.03 -23.77 8.08
CA ARG A 66 10.78 -22.41 8.58
C ARG A 66 9.56 -22.38 9.49
N VAL A 67 8.49 -23.08 9.12
CA VAL A 67 7.27 -23.18 9.95
C VAL A 67 7.56 -23.85 11.29
N ARG A 68 8.31 -24.95 11.31
CA ARG A 68 8.69 -25.62 12.57
C ARG A 68 9.51 -24.70 13.47
N ARG A 69 10.46 -23.95 12.91
CA ARG A 69 11.26 -22.97 13.67
C ARG A 69 10.37 -21.89 14.29
N TRP A 70 9.47 -21.28 13.51
CA TRP A 70 8.56 -20.27 14.05
C TRP A 70 7.61 -20.82 15.11
N GLN A 71 7.12 -22.06 14.94
CA GLN A 71 6.30 -22.73 15.94
C GLN A 71 7.08 -23.00 17.24
N ALA A 72 8.35 -23.41 17.14
CA ALA A 72 9.22 -23.61 18.29
C ALA A 72 9.51 -22.27 19.01
N ASP A 73 9.86 -21.22 18.26
CA ASP A 73 10.09 -19.88 18.80
C ASP A 73 8.85 -19.36 19.54
N PHE A 74 7.68 -19.52 18.91
CA PHE A 74 6.41 -19.13 19.49
C PHE A 74 6.06 -19.94 20.75
N ALA A 75 6.31 -21.25 20.76
CA ALA A 75 6.06 -22.10 21.92
C ALA A 75 6.97 -21.74 23.11
N GLN A 76 8.22 -21.34 22.84
CA GLN A 76 9.20 -21.00 23.87
C GLN A 76 9.03 -19.57 24.41
N HIS A 77 8.75 -18.61 23.53
CA HIS A 77 8.80 -17.17 23.86
C HIS A 77 7.45 -16.44 23.76
N GLY A 78 6.40 -17.11 23.27
CA GLY A 78 5.10 -16.47 22.97
C GLY A 78 5.14 -15.52 21.76
N ALA A 79 6.25 -15.48 21.03
CA ALA A 79 6.45 -14.61 19.88
C ALA A 79 7.39 -15.26 18.85
N PHE A 80 7.23 -14.88 17.58
CA PHE A 80 8.14 -15.28 16.50
C PHE A 80 8.31 -14.15 15.49
N THR A 81 9.39 -14.19 14.71
CA THR A 81 9.63 -13.21 13.66
C THR A 81 9.71 -13.92 12.30
N ILE A 82 8.97 -13.41 11.32
CA ILE A 82 9.06 -13.84 9.93
C ILE A 82 10.05 -12.97 9.19
N GLU A 83 10.85 -13.58 8.32
CA GLU A 83 11.76 -12.84 7.46
C GLU A 83 11.01 -12.04 6.39
N ASP A 84 11.69 -11.02 5.86
CA ASP A 84 11.09 -10.06 4.96
C ASP A 84 10.61 -10.70 3.65
N ASP A 85 11.28 -11.74 3.13
CA ASP A 85 10.85 -12.42 1.91
C ASP A 85 9.42 -12.99 2.03
N VAL A 86 9.10 -13.59 3.18
CA VAL A 86 7.77 -14.14 3.50
C VAL A 86 6.77 -13.02 3.74
N ARG A 87 7.18 -11.96 4.44
CA ARG A 87 6.32 -10.79 4.67
C ARG A 87 5.89 -10.14 3.35
N HIS A 88 6.85 -9.91 2.46
CA HIS A 88 6.57 -9.36 1.13
C HIS A 88 5.73 -10.32 0.29
N ALA A 89 5.93 -11.64 0.40
CA ALA A 89 5.07 -12.61 -0.25
C ALA A 89 3.63 -12.55 0.25
N LEU A 90 3.39 -12.40 1.56
CA LEU A 90 2.05 -12.27 2.14
C LEU A 90 1.37 -10.96 1.73
N ALA A 91 2.09 -9.84 1.82
CA ALA A 91 1.56 -8.51 1.50
C ALA A 91 1.09 -8.37 0.04
N LYS A 92 1.58 -9.24 -0.85
CA LYS A 92 1.12 -9.32 -2.26
C LYS A 92 -0.31 -9.83 -2.40
N PHE A 93 -0.81 -10.62 -1.46
CA PHE A 93 -2.05 -11.36 -1.64
C PHE A 93 -3.10 -11.08 -0.58
N VAL A 94 -2.67 -10.67 0.62
CA VAL A 94 -3.55 -10.44 1.76
C VAL A 94 -3.35 -9.02 2.28
N THR A 95 -4.44 -8.27 2.31
CA THR A 95 -4.55 -7.05 3.12
C THR A 95 -5.40 -7.35 4.35
N SER A 96 -5.36 -6.50 5.36
CA SER A 96 -6.07 -6.75 6.62
C SER A 96 -6.61 -5.49 7.27
N ALA A 97 -7.64 -5.66 8.08
CA ALA A 97 -8.20 -4.58 8.89
C ALA A 97 -8.72 -5.13 10.22
N LYS A 98 -8.39 -4.41 11.29
CA LYS A 98 -8.94 -4.64 12.64
C LYS A 98 -10.16 -3.76 12.88
N ILE A 99 -11.29 -4.35 13.21
CA ILE A 99 -12.58 -3.68 13.43
C ILE A 99 -12.95 -3.75 14.91
N SER A 100 -13.35 -2.62 15.48
CA SER A 100 -13.84 -2.54 16.86
C SER A 100 -15.34 -2.83 16.96
N ASP A 101 -15.84 -3.17 18.15
CA ASP A 101 -17.28 -3.41 18.37
C ASP A 101 -18.15 -2.19 18.04
N ALA A 102 -17.64 -0.98 18.26
CA ALA A 102 -18.32 0.25 17.87
C ALA A 102 -18.51 0.33 16.35
N GLU A 103 -17.48 -0.05 15.59
CA GLU A 103 -17.51 -0.08 14.13
C GLU A 103 -18.36 -1.24 13.59
N THR A 104 -18.34 -2.39 14.27
CA THR A 104 -19.23 -3.52 13.98
C THR A 104 -20.69 -3.09 14.14
N ALA A 105 -21.04 -2.46 15.26
CA ALA A 105 -22.40 -1.98 15.51
C ALA A 105 -22.83 -0.90 14.49
N GLU A 106 -21.90 -0.03 14.10
CA GLU A 106 -22.17 0.97 13.06
C GLU A 106 -22.38 0.34 11.68
N ALA A 107 -21.61 -0.68 11.33
CA ALA A 107 -21.80 -1.41 10.08
C ALA A 107 -23.19 -2.10 10.03
N ILE A 108 -23.62 -2.73 11.13
CA ILE A 108 -24.98 -3.31 11.22
C ILE A 108 -26.04 -2.23 10.98
N ARG A 109 -25.93 -1.08 11.67
CA ARG A 109 -26.87 0.04 11.51
C ARG A 109 -26.88 0.57 10.08
N SER A 110 -25.70 0.80 9.50
CA SER A 110 -25.58 1.36 8.16
C SER A 110 -26.15 0.45 7.09
N VAL A 111 -25.89 -0.86 7.14
CA VAL A 111 -26.42 -1.81 6.15
C VAL A 111 -27.93 -1.95 6.29
N HIS A 112 -28.44 -2.02 7.52
CA HIS A 112 -29.89 -2.06 7.73
C HIS A 112 -30.60 -0.78 7.25
N ALA A 113 -30.01 0.40 7.51
CA ALA A 113 -30.59 1.68 7.11
C ALA A 113 -30.56 1.91 5.59
N ASN A 114 -29.48 1.52 4.91
CA ASN A 114 -29.30 1.80 3.48
C ASN A 114 -29.91 0.71 2.59
N ASP A 115 -29.80 -0.56 3.00
CA ASP A 115 -30.12 -1.72 2.15
C ASP A 115 -31.34 -2.50 2.68
N GLY A 116 -31.85 -2.18 3.87
CA GLY A 116 -32.94 -2.91 4.51
C GLY A 116 -32.56 -4.33 4.95
N TYR A 117 -31.26 -4.67 4.96
CA TYR A 117 -30.75 -6.00 5.28
C TYR A 117 -30.08 -6.02 6.65
N LEU A 118 -30.47 -6.98 7.50
CA LEU A 118 -29.89 -7.15 8.82
C LEU A 118 -28.78 -8.20 8.77
N ILE A 119 -27.54 -7.76 9.02
CA ILE A 119 -26.36 -8.63 9.08
C ILE A 119 -25.99 -8.99 10.51
N ASP A 120 -25.39 -10.17 10.69
CA ASP A 120 -24.84 -10.58 11.98
C ASP A 120 -23.49 -9.87 12.27
N PRO A 121 -23.02 -9.88 13.53
CA PRO A 121 -21.77 -9.21 13.90
C PRO A 121 -20.53 -9.69 13.13
N HIS A 122 -20.43 -10.96 12.76
CA HIS A 122 -19.26 -11.48 12.03
C HIS A 122 -19.26 -10.95 10.60
N THR A 123 -20.41 -10.95 9.94
CA THR A 123 -20.57 -10.32 8.62
C THR A 123 -20.29 -8.82 8.68
N ALA A 124 -20.75 -8.14 9.73
CA ALA A 124 -20.51 -6.72 9.93
C ALA A 124 -19.02 -6.37 10.06
N VAL A 125 -18.21 -7.20 10.71
CA VAL A 125 -16.74 -7.05 10.72
C VAL A 125 -16.17 -7.12 9.30
N GLY A 126 -16.62 -8.09 8.51
CA GLY A 126 -16.20 -8.24 7.10
C GLY A 126 -16.58 -7.02 6.24
N VAL A 127 -17.82 -6.55 6.36
CA VAL A 127 -18.34 -5.38 5.64
C VAL A 127 -17.58 -4.12 6.03
N ALA A 128 -17.38 -3.88 7.33
CA ALA A 128 -16.62 -2.72 7.83
C ALA A 128 -15.17 -2.73 7.30
N ALA A 129 -14.51 -3.88 7.32
CA ALA A 129 -13.15 -4.05 6.78
C ALA A 129 -13.11 -3.76 5.27
N ALA A 130 -14.05 -4.31 4.51
CA ALA A 130 -14.14 -4.09 3.07
C ALA A 130 -14.34 -2.60 2.73
N HIS A 131 -15.25 -1.91 3.42
CA HIS A 131 -15.46 -0.48 3.23
C HIS A 131 -14.24 0.36 3.59
N ARG A 132 -13.58 0.07 4.72
CA ARG A 132 -12.38 0.80 5.15
C ARG A 132 -11.26 0.68 4.11
N LEU A 133 -10.96 -0.54 3.70
CA LEU A 133 -9.87 -0.79 2.75
C LEU A 133 -10.21 -0.24 1.37
N SER A 134 -11.46 -0.39 0.90
CA SER A 134 -11.90 0.21 -0.37
C SER A 134 -11.74 1.74 -0.37
N ARG A 135 -12.07 2.40 0.75
CA ARG A 135 -11.84 3.84 0.91
C ARG A 135 -10.36 4.20 0.88
N GLN A 136 -9.52 3.46 1.61
CA GLN A 136 -8.06 3.68 1.63
C GLN A 136 -7.46 3.51 0.22
N HIS A 137 -7.82 2.43 -0.49
CA HIS A 137 -7.39 2.20 -1.86
C HIS A 137 -7.81 3.34 -2.80
N ARG A 138 -9.04 3.86 -2.66
CA ARG A 138 -9.52 4.99 -3.46
C ARG A 138 -8.71 6.26 -3.20
N ILE A 139 -8.42 6.57 -1.94
CA ILE A 139 -7.62 7.74 -1.56
C ILE A 139 -6.19 7.61 -2.08
N SER A 140 -5.54 6.45 -1.88
CA SER A 140 -4.19 6.20 -2.40
C SER A 140 -4.11 6.37 -3.91
N ARG A 141 -5.12 5.90 -4.66
CA ARG A 141 -5.19 6.12 -6.12
C ARG A 141 -5.32 7.58 -6.51
N GLN A 142 -6.16 8.34 -5.81
CA GLN A 142 -6.34 9.77 -6.08
C GLN A 142 -5.04 10.53 -5.85
N HIS A 143 -4.32 10.23 -4.76
CA HIS A 143 -3.03 10.85 -4.46
C HIS A 143 -1.97 10.46 -5.49
N ALA A 144 -1.91 9.20 -5.91
CA ALA A 144 -0.98 8.75 -6.94
C ALA A 144 -1.23 9.44 -8.29
N ALA A 145 -2.49 9.53 -8.72
CA ALA A 145 -2.86 10.22 -9.96
C ALA A 145 -2.53 11.73 -9.91
N GLN A 146 -2.71 12.37 -8.76
CA GLN A 146 -2.32 13.77 -8.56
C GLN A 146 -0.81 13.96 -8.59
N ALA A 147 -0.04 13.05 -7.98
CA ALA A 147 1.41 13.09 -7.98
C ALA A 147 2.00 12.86 -9.39
N GLU A 148 1.46 11.92 -10.16
CA GLU A 148 1.84 11.73 -11.57
C GLU A 148 1.52 12.96 -12.42
N GLY A 149 0.33 13.55 -12.24
CA GLY A 149 -0.04 14.79 -12.92
C GLY A 149 0.82 16.00 -12.53
N ALA A 150 1.35 16.03 -11.31
CA ALA A 150 2.29 17.06 -10.86
C ALA A 150 3.69 16.84 -11.46
N ALA A 151 4.18 15.60 -11.46
CA ALA A 151 5.48 15.25 -12.06
C ALA A 151 5.51 15.55 -13.57
N GLN A 152 4.45 15.21 -14.31
CA GLN A 152 4.32 15.55 -15.73
C GLN A 152 4.34 17.06 -15.97
N ARG A 153 3.72 17.83 -15.07
CA ARG A 153 3.72 19.30 -15.15
C ARG A 153 5.11 19.89 -14.92
N ILE A 154 5.86 19.35 -13.96
CA ILE A 154 7.26 19.76 -13.69
C ILE A 154 8.14 19.47 -14.91
N VAL A 155 8.02 18.28 -15.51
CA VAL A 155 8.76 17.92 -16.73
C VAL A 155 8.39 18.84 -17.90
N ALA A 156 7.10 19.16 -18.07
CA ALA A 156 6.66 20.08 -19.12
C ALA A 156 7.22 21.51 -18.93
N LEU A 157 7.24 22.01 -17.69
CA LEU A 157 7.83 23.30 -17.34
C LEU A 157 9.35 23.33 -17.56
N ASP A 158 10.07 22.26 -17.17
CA ASP A 158 11.51 22.14 -17.41
C ASP A 158 11.83 22.13 -18.91
N ASN A 159 11.04 21.40 -19.71
CA ASN A 159 11.19 21.37 -21.15
C ASN A 159 10.89 22.73 -21.82
N ALA A 160 9.87 23.45 -21.34
CA ALA A 160 9.54 24.78 -21.84
C ALA A 160 10.67 25.78 -21.54
N ASN A 161 11.19 25.78 -20.31
CA ASN A 161 12.31 26.64 -19.91
C ASN A 161 13.59 26.34 -20.71
N LYS A 162 13.85 25.06 -21.03
CA LYS A 162 14.96 24.66 -21.91
C LYS A 162 14.77 25.14 -23.36
N ALA A 163 13.54 25.13 -23.86
CA ALA A 163 13.23 25.64 -25.21
C ALA A 163 13.44 27.16 -25.30
N ASP A 164 12.99 27.91 -24.30
CA ASP A 164 13.18 29.37 -24.22
C ASP A 164 14.67 29.75 -24.08
N ALA A 165 15.42 29.00 -23.26
CA ALA A 165 16.87 29.17 -23.13
C ALA A 165 17.62 28.88 -24.45
N ASN A 166 17.19 27.85 -25.20
CA ASN A 166 17.78 27.52 -26.49
C ASN A 166 17.45 28.56 -27.57
N ALA A 167 16.24 29.13 -27.55
CA ALA A 167 15.86 30.24 -28.43
C ALA A 167 16.70 31.49 -28.14
N ALA A 168 16.91 31.82 -26.87
CA ALA A 168 17.79 32.93 -26.47
C ALA A 168 19.25 32.72 -26.90
N ASN A 169 19.76 31.48 -26.79
CA ASN A 169 21.13 31.17 -27.21
C ASN A 169 21.30 31.19 -28.75
N THR A 170 20.27 30.79 -29.50
CA THR A 170 20.25 30.88 -30.97
C THR A 170 20.24 32.33 -31.44
N ALA A 171 19.48 33.20 -30.74
CA ALA A 171 19.49 34.65 -30.99
C ALA A 171 20.85 35.30 -30.65
N ALA A 172 21.53 34.82 -29.60
CA ALA A 172 22.87 35.28 -29.24
C ALA A 172 23.95 34.83 -30.24
N THR A 173 23.88 33.59 -30.75
CA THR A 173 24.80 33.09 -31.78
C THR A 173 24.58 33.72 -33.15
N ALA A 174 23.35 34.15 -33.48
CA ALA A 174 23.07 34.94 -34.69
C ALA A 174 23.68 36.36 -34.67
N ASN A 175 23.99 36.90 -33.48
CA ASN A 175 24.63 38.21 -33.31
C ASN A 175 26.16 38.13 -33.11
N ALA A 176 26.75 36.93 -33.14
CA ALA A 176 28.18 36.70 -32.87
C ALA A 176 29.07 36.72 -34.13
N ASP A 177 28.59 37.22 -35.27
CA ASP A 177 29.39 37.35 -36.51
C ASP A 177 30.10 38.71 -36.65
N THR A 178 30.24 39.46 -35.56
CA THR A 178 31.10 40.65 -35.52
C THR A 178 31.88 40.75 -34.21
N THR A 179 33.20 40.74 -34.37
CA THR A 179 34.26 41.31 -33.48
C THR A 179 34.81 40.46 -32.33
N THR A 180 36.01 39.91 -32.62
CA THR A 180 37.25 39.89 -31.81
C THR A 180 37.26 39.33 -30.39
N ALA A 181 37.96 38.20 -30.27
CA ALA A 181 39.08 37.90 -29.36
C ALA A 181 39.18 38.58 -27.99
N ASP A 182 39.50 37.70 -27.04
CA ASP A 182 40.09 37.90 -25.71
C ASP A 182 39.18 38.25 -24.53
N THR A 183 39.43 37.50 -23.46
CA THR A 183 38.97 37.65 -22.07
C THR A 183 37.59 37.10 -21.69
N THR A 184 37.40 35.77 -21.67
CA THR A 184 36.41 35.16 -20.74
C THR A 184 36.76 33.71 -20.34
N THR A 185 38.04 33.43 -20.05
CA THR A 185 38.46 32.19 -19.34
C THR A 185 38.14 32.23 -17.83
N ALA A 186 37.47 33.27 -17.33
CA ALA A 186 37.13 33.43 -15.90
C ALA A 186 35.63 33.25 -15.58
N ALA A 187 34.73 33.23 -16.57
CA ALA A 187 33.29 33.09 -16.35
C ALA A 187 32.80 31.63 -16.35
N ALA A 188 33.56 30.70 -16.94
CA ALA A 188 33.17 29.29 -17.05
C ALA A 188 33.36 28.48 -15.76
N ALA A 189 34.22 28.92 -14.83
CA ALA A 189 34.48 28.22 -13.57
C ALA A 189 33.40 28.50 -12.50
N ALA A 190 32.69 29.62 -12.58
CA ALA A 190 31.63 29.97 -11.62
C ALA A 190 30.28 29.28 -11.92
N ALA A 191 30.03 28.89 -13.17
CA ALA A 191 28.79 28.23 -13.57
C ALA A 191 28.73 26.73 -13.18
N LEU A 192 29.88 26.06 -13.07
CA LEU A 192 29.92 24.62 -12.75
C LEU A 192 29.71 24.33 -11.24
N ALA A 193 29.97 25.31 -10.37
CA ALA A 193 29.74 25.19 -8.93
C ALA A 193 28.27 25.44 -8.52
N ALA A 194 27.52 26.21 -9.31
CA ALA A 194 26.11 26.51 -9.02
C ALA A 194 25.14 25.37 -9.42
N ALA A 195 25.53 24.49 -10.35
CA ALA A 195 24.72 23.36 -10.78
C ALA A 195 24.73 22.17 -9.79
N ALA A 196 25.68 22.13 -8.86
CA ALA A 196 25.81 21.06 -7.87
C ALA A 196 24.93 21.26 -6.61
N ALA A 197 24.36 22.46 -6.40
CA ALA A 197 23.62 22.80 -5.18
C ALA A 197 22.08 22.73 -5.32
N ALA A 198 21.55 22.43 -6.51
CA ALA A 198 20.09 22.41 -6.76
C ALA A 198 19.47 21.00 -6.74
N HIS A 199 20.22 19.97 -6.32
CA HIS A 199 19.76 18.58 -6.33
C HIS A 199 19.79 17.93 -4.94
N GLU A 200 19.16 18.58 -3.96
CA GLU A 200 18.73 17.88 -2.75
C GLU A 200 17.25 18.15 -2.50
N LEU A 201 16.42 17.38 -3.22
CA LEU A 201 15.08 17.09 -2.74
C LEU A 201 15.23 16.37 -1.39
N PRO A 202 14.51 16.78 -0.34
CA PRO A 202 14.57 16.11 0.95
C PRO A 202 14.14 14.64 0.82
N GLN A 203 15.10 13.73 0.91
CA GLN A 203 14.88 12.27 0.87
C GLN A 203 13.97 11.78 2.01
N HIS A 204 13.67 12.61 3.01
CA HIS A 204 12.78 12.26 4.12
C HIS A 204 11.30 12.14 3.72
N LEU A 205 10.88 12.69 2.56
CA LEU A 205 9.53 12.54 2.02
C LEU A 205 9.33 11.25 1.20
N LEU A 206 10.40 10.48 0.94
CA LEU A 206 10.36 9.19 0.25
C LEU A 206 10.51 7.98 1.21
N SER A 207 10.60 8.21 2.52
CA SER A 207 10.73 7.16 3.54
C SER A 207 9.37 6.57 3.99
N GLY A 208 8.26 7.20 3.62
CA GLY A 208 6.92 6.62 3.77
C GLY A 208 6.61 5.63 2.65
N ALA A 209 7.42 4.58 2.48
CA ALA A 209 7.01 3.48 1.63
C ALA A 209 5.63 3.01 2.14
N ILE A 210 4.62 3.05 1.27
CA ILE A 210 3.42 2.24 1.40
C ILE A 210 3.65 1.02 0.49
N PRO A 211 4.49 0.03 0.87
CA PRO A 211 4.74 -1.13 0.03
C PRO A 211 3.62 -2.16 0.28
N SER A 212 2.42 -1.90 -0.22
CA SER A 212 1.34 -2.89 -0.16
C SER A 212 0.18 -2.67 -1.13
N VAL A 213 0.05 -1.49 -1.75
CA VAL A 213 -1.15 -1.19 -2.55
C VAL A 213 -1.01 -1.58 -4.04
N LYS A 214 0.21 -1.62 -4.58
CA LYS A 214 0.43 -1.84 -6.02
C LYS A 214 0.05 -3.24 -6.52
N VAL A 215 -0.09 -4.22 -5.63
CA VAL A 215 -0.22 -5.64 -6.03
C VAL A 215 -1.66 -6.05 -6.35
N CYS A 216 -2.68 -5.43 -5.72
CA CYS A 216 -4.07 -5.72 -6.06
C CYS A 216 -4.55 -5.06 -7.37
N GLU A 217 -3.82 -4.06 -7.86
CA GLU A 217 -4.19 -3.32 -9.09
C GLU A 217 -4.01 -4.13 -10.37
N GLU A 218 -2.93 -4.89 -10.50
CA GLU A 218 -2.60 -5.59 -11.75
C GLU A 218 -3.51 -6.78 -12.05
N ARG A 219 -4.26 -7.30 -11.06
CA ARG A 219 -5.12 -8.48 -11.23
C ARG A 219 -6.63 -8.19 -11.19
N SER A 220 -7.04 -7.01 -10.75
CA SER A 220 -8.46 -6.64 -10.58
C SER A 220 -9.04 -5.85 -11.76
N ALA A 221 -8.30 -5.67 -12.85
CA ALA A 221 -8.73 -4.91 -14.04
C ALA A 221 -9.80 -5.62 -14.90
N ILE A 222 -10.51 -6.62 -14.35
CA ILE A 222 -11.74 -7.15 -14.95
C ILE A 222 -12.90 -6.35 -14.35
N ALA A 223 -13.33 -5.35 -15.12
CA ALA A 223 -14.35 -4.38 -14.77
C ALA A 223 -15.67 -5.02 -14.30
N PHE A 224 -16.11 -4.66 -13.08
CA PHE A 224 -17.51 -4.77 -12.68
C PHE A 224 -18.29 -3.67 -13.40
N ARG A 225 -18.72 -3.94 -14.65
CA ARG A 225 -19.75 -3.11 -15.31
C ARG A 225 -21.08 -3.39 -14.62
N GLY A 226 -21.77 -2.31 -14.24
CA GLY A 226 -22.96 -2.31 -13.39
C GLY A 226 -24.01 -3.35 -13.77
N GLY A 227 -24.46 -4.11 -12.77
CA GLY A 227 -25.61 -4.98 -12.87
C GLY A 227 -26.88 -4.15 -13.05
N HIS A 228 -27.46 -4.23 -14.23
CA HIS A 228 -28.88 -3.93 -14.44
C HIS A 228 -29.71 -4.94 -13.64
N VAL A 229 -30.60 -4.44 -12.80
CA VAL A 229 -31.67 -5.23 -12.16
C VAL A 229 -32.64 -5.64 -13.26
N VAL A 230 -32.69 -6.94 -13.58
CA VAL A 230 -33.76 -7.52 -14.39
C VAL A 230 -34.80 -8.07 -13.42
N HIS A 231 -35.92 -7.36 -13.29
CA HIS A 231 -37.13 -7.92 -12.70
C HIS A 231 -37.66 -9.02 -13.64
N GLY A 232 -37.88 -10.22 -13.10
CA GLY A 232 -38.56 -11.31 -13.77
C GLY A 232 -39.48 -12.02 -12.78
N LEU A 233 -40.76 -12.08 -13.16
CA LEU A 233 -41.93 -12.65 -12.47
C LEU A 233 -41.75 -14.07 -11.91
#